data_AF-A0A218ZMK5-F1
#
_entry.id   AF-A0A218ZMK5-F1
#
_cell.length_a   1.000
_cell.length_b   1.000
_cell.length_c   1.000
_cell.angle_alpha   90.00
_cell.angle_beta   90.00
_cell.angle_gamma   90.00
#
_symmetry.space_group_name_H-M   'P 1'
#
loop_
_entity.id
_entity.type
_entity.pdbx_description
1 polymer ?
#
loop_
_entity_poly.entity_id
_entity_poly.type
_entity_poly.pdbx_seq_one_letter_code
_entity_poly.pdbx_strand_id
1 'polypeptide(L)' 'MRGKDTLVICESCGRKVPRNKAVIFEKSISFSTDLKTANDVRFFERRKVYYCISCAKHRGIFEQKKRKAIERSKKMM' A
#
# COMPACT_ATOMS: atom_id res chain seq x y z
N MET A 1 -11.49 4.32 -24.98
CA MET A 1 -12.58 3.60 -24.28
C MET A 1 -12.00 2.36 -23.60
N ARG A 2 -12.10 2.20 -22.28
CA ARG A 2 -11.79 0.92 -21.62
C ARG A 2 -13.10 0.29 -21.16
N GLY A 3 -13.62 -0.64 -21.96
CA GLY A 3 -14.87 -1.36 -21.68
C GLY A 3 -14.76 -2.44 -20.59
N LYS A 4 -13.53 -2.90 -20.28
CA LYS A 4 -13.26 -3.87 -19.21
C LYS A 4 -11.91 -3.59 -18.57
N ASP A 5 -11.93 -3.16 -17.31
CA ASP A 5 -10.72 -2.99 -16.51
C ASP A 5 -10.34 -4.29 -15.80
N THR A 6 -9.03 -4.50 -15.59
CA THR A 6 -8.51 -5.62 -14.80
C THR A 6 -9.09 -5.55 -13.39
N LEU A 7 -9.61 -6.67 -12.88
CA LEU A 7 -10.07 -6.75 -11.49
C LEU A 7 -8.87 -7.03 -10.57
N VAL A 8 -8.82 -6.33 -9.45
CA VAL A 8 -7.87 -6.55 -8.36
C VAL A 8 -8.63 -6.90 -7.08
N ILE A 9 -7.97 -7.61 -6.17
CA ILE A 9 -8.58 -8.06 -4.92
C ILE A 9 -8.18 -7.07 -3.81
N CYS A 10 -9.17 -6.60 -3.05
CA CYS A 10 -8.94 -5.79 -1.85
C CYS A 10 -8.21 -6.63 -0.78
N GLU A 11 -7.05 -6.17 -0.32
CA GLU A 11 -6.27 -6.88 0.71
C GLU A 11 -7.03 -6.99 2.05
N SER A 12 -7.91 -6.03 2.36
CA SER A 12 -8.59 -6.01 3.66
C SER A 12 -9.88 -6.84 3.71
N CYS A 13 -10.63 -6.94 2.62
CA CYS A 13 -11.96 -7.56 2.64
C CYS A 13 -12.20 -8.56 1.50
N GLY A 14 -11.20 -8.82 0.65
CA GLY A 14 -11.30 -9.79 -0.45
C GLY A 14 -12.18 -9.38 -1.62
N ARG A 15 -12.85 -8.22 -1.59
CA ARG A 15 -13.72 -7.76 -2.68
C ARG A 15 -12.94 -7.57 -3.98
N LYS A 16 -13.48 -8.06 -5.09
CA LYS A 16 -12.99 -7.76 -6.45
C LYS A 16 -13.40 -6.35 -6.85
N VAL A 17 -12.42 -5.51 -7.17
CA VAL A 17 -12.59 -4.10 -7.54
C VAL A 17 -11.90 -3.84 -8.87
N PRO A 18 -12.49 -3.07 -9.80
CA PRO A 18 -11.78 -2.61 -10.99
C PRO A 18 -10.52 -1.85 -10.61
N ARG A 19 -9.37 -2.17 -11.23
CA ARG A 19 -8.06 -1.61 -10.89
C ARG A 19 -8.05 -0.09 -10.86
N ASN A 20 -8.75 0.54 -11.80
CA ASN A 20 -8.86 2.00 -11.89
C ASN A 20 -9.61 2.62 -10.69
N LYS A 21 -10.58 1.89 -10.11
CA LYS A 21 -11.32 2.32 -8.92
C LYS A 21 -10.66 1.92 -7.60
N ALA A 22 -9.62 1.08 -7.64
CA ALA A 22 -8.94 0.58 -6.46
C ALA A 22 -7.92 1.60 -5.93
N VAL A 23 -7.86 1.74 -4.61
CA VAL A 23 -6.87 2.60 -3.96
C VAL A 23 -5.56 1.83 -3.80
N ILE A 24 -4.54 2.23 -4.55
CA ILE A 24 -3.20 1.64 -4.49
C ILE A 24 -2.45 2.18 -3.28
N PHE A 25 -1.86 1.33 -2.45
CA PHE A 25 -0.99 1.75 -1.35
C PHE A 25 0.31 0.96 -1.36
N GLU A 26 1.41 1.57 -0.93
CA GLU A 26 2.69 0.89 -0.77
C GLU A 26 2.85 0.50 0.70
N LYS A 27 2.84 -0.80 0.96
CA LYS A 27 3.02 -1.38 2.28
C LYS A 27 4.46 -1.87 2.41
N SER A 28 5.17 -1.37 3.41
CA SER A 28 6.49 -1.88 3.77
C SER A 28 6.34 -3.15 4.58
N ILE A 29 7.00 -4.21 4.17
CA ILE A 29 7.08 -5.48 4.89
C ILE A 29 8.56 -5.64 5.27
N SER A 30 8.79 -5.86 6.56
CA SER A 30 10.10 -6.15 7.11
C SER A 30 10.09 -7.56 7.68
N PHE A 31 11.01 -8.38 7.22
CA PHE A 31 11.28 -9.68 7.82
C PHE A 31 12.66 -9.60 8.47
N SER A 32 12.74 -10.02 9.73
CA SER A 32 13.98 -10.16 10.45
C SER A 32 14.01 -11.55 11.03
N THR A 33 15.11 -12.26 10.85
CA THR A 33 15.40 -13.44 11.65
C THR A 33 15.95 -12.95 12.99
N ASP A 34 15.25 -13.16 14.09
CA ASP A 34 15.75 -12.88 15.45
C ASP A 34 16.74 -13.97 15.87
N LEU A 35 17.90 -14.04 15.22
CA LEU A 35 18.91 -15.06 15.53
C LEU A 35 19.76 -14.67 16.75
N LYS A 36 19.57 -13.47 17.32
CA LYS A 36 20.30 -12.93 18.49
C LYS A 36 21.81 -13.16 18.39
N THR A 37 22.32 -13.14 17.18
CA THR A 37 23.72 -13.38 16.81
C THR A 37 24.11 -12.34 15.77
N ALA A 38 25.42 -12.17 15.52
CA ALA A 38 25.93 -11.11 14.63
C ALA A 38 25.49 -11.23 13.14
N ASN A 39 24.75 -12.28 12.78
CA ASN A 39 24.30 -12.59 11.41
C ASN A 39 22.79 -12.40 11.21
N ASP A 40 22.18 -11.38 11.83
CA ASP A 40 20.77 -11.08 11.60
C ASP A 40 20.54 -10.58 10.15
N VAL A 41 19.84 -11.38 9.34
CA VAL A 41 19.43 -10.98 7.99
C VAL A 41 18.13 -10.18 8.08
N ARG A 42 18.22 -8.89 7.75
CA ARG A 42 17.06 -7.99 7.67
C ARG A 42 16.65 -7.80 6.22
N PHE A 43 15.45 -8.24 5.87
CA PHE A 43 14.87 -8.04 4.54
C PHE A 43 13.75 -7.01 4.60
N PHE A 44 13.85 -5.98 3.76
CA PHE A 44 12.85 -4.94 3.63
C PHE A 44 12.33 -4.90 2.20
N GLU A 45 11.02 -5.06 2.04
CA GLU A 45 10.35 -4.97 0.75
C GLU A 45 9.18 -4.00 0.80
N ARG A 46 8.94 -3.28 -0.29
CA ARG A 46 7.74 -2.46 -0.48
C ARG A 46 6.82 -3.13 -1.48
N ARG A 47 5.69 -3.61 -1.01
CA ARG A 47 4.66 -4.25 -1.85
C ARG A 47 3.54 -3.27 -2.19
N LYS A 48 3.16 -3.23 -3.46
CA LYS A 48 1.94 -2.54 -3.90
C LYS A 48 0.72 -3.38 -3.56
N VAL A 49 -0.20 -2.79 -2.81
CA VAL A 49 -1.44 -3.42 -2.37
C VAL A 49 -2.65 -2.59 -2.84
N TYR A 50 -3.78 -3.27 -3.01
CA TYR A 50 -5.01 -2.66 -3.51
C TYR A 50 -6.10 -2.72 -2.43
N TYR A 51 -6.82 -1.61 -2.26
CA TYR A 51 -7.95 -1.52 -1.36
C TYR A 51 -9.21 -1.06 -2.09
N CYS A 52 -10.37 -1.54 -1.66
CA CYS A 52 -11.64 -0.92 -2.04
C CYS A 52 -11.78 0.45 -1.34
N ILE A 53 -12.63 1.32 -1.89
CA ILE A 53 -12.80 2.69 -1.41
C ILE A 53 -13.22 2.72 0.08
N SER A 54 -14.14 1.84 0.49
CA SER A 54 -14.61 1.78 1.87
C SER A 54 -13.50 1.39 2.86
N CYS A 55 -12.75 0.32 2.57
CA CYS A 55 -11.64 -0.10 3.42
C CYS A 55 -10.51 0.95 3.45
N ALA A 56 -10.25 1.63 2.32
CA ALA A 56 -9.27 2.69 2.26
C ALA A 56 -9.66 3.90 3.14
N LYS A 57 -10.94 4.26 3.20
CA LYS A 57 -11.47 5.29 4.11
C LYS A 57 -11.33 4.86 5.56
N HIS A 58 -11.82 3.67 5.90
CA HIS A 58 -11.77 3.16 7.27
C HIS A 58 -10.34 3.06 7.82
N ARG A 59 -9.36 2.67 6.98
CA ARG A 59 -7.95 2.59 7.35
C ARG A 59 -7.19 3.93 7.26
N GLY A 60 -7.87 5.03 6.93
CA GLY A 60 -7.26 6.36 6.81
C GLY A 60 -6.20 6.48 5.72
N ILE A 61 -6.25 5.65 4.67
CA ILE A 61 -5.23 5.61 3.60
C ILE A 61 -5.16 6.92 2.83
N PHE A 62 -6.29 7.60 2.66
CA PHE A 62 -6.36 8.91 1.99
C PHE A 62 -5.57 9.98 2.75
N GLU A 63 -5.74 10.07 4.06
CA GLU A 63 -5.00 11.02 4.90
C GLU A 63 -3.50 10.72 4.92
N GLN A 64 -3.13 9.44 4.98
CA GLN A 64 -1.73 9.04 4.88
C GLN A 64 -1.11 9.46 3.55
N LYS A 65 -1.82 9.31 2.43
CA LYS A 65 -1.36 9.75 1.11
C LYS A 65 -1.25 11.27 1.03
N LYS A 66 -2.22 12.00 1.57
CA LYS A 66 -2.19 13.47 1.64
C LYS A 66 -0.96 13.94 2.40
N ARG A 67 -0.70 13.38 3.57
CA ARG A 67 0.49 13.67 4.37
C ARG A 67 1.78 13.40 3.61
N LYS A 68 1.89 12.23 2.96
CA LYS A 68 3.06 11.87 2.13
C LYS A 68 3.27 12.82 0.95
N ALA A 69 2.19 13.29 0.32
CA ALA A 69 2.27 14.25 -0.79
C ALA A 69 2.80 15.60 -0.32
N ILE A 70 2.31 16.10 0.83
CA ILE A 70 2.78 17.36 1.44
C ILE A 70 4.25 17.25 1.85
N GLU A 71 4.66 16.13 2.45
CA GLU A 71 6.05 15.90 2.84
C GLU A 71 6.97 15.90 1.60
N ARG A 72 6.55 15.25 0.52
CA ARG A 72 7.27 15.27 -0.75
C ARG A 72 7.38 16.67 -1.34
N SER A 73 6.31 17.46 -1.32
CA SER A 73 6.36 18.83 -1.83
C SER A 73 7.30 19.71 -1.01
N LYS A 74 7.31 19.56 0.32
CA LYS A 74 8.24 20.26 1.22
C LYS A 74 9.70 19.89 0.98
N LYS A 75 9.98 18.64 0.62
CA LYS A 75 11.34 18.16 0.34
C LYS A 75 11.88 18.60 -1.03
N MET A 76 11.00 19.07 -1.93
CA MET A 76 11.35 19.59 -3.25
C MET A 76 11.52 21.11 -3.30
N MET A 77 11.14 21.81 -2.23
CA MET A 77 11.49 23.22 -1.97
C MET A 77 12.81 23.28 -1.23
#